data_AF-A0AAP8SY83-F1
#
_entry.id   AF-A0AAP8SY83-F1
#
_cell.length_a   1.000
_cell.length_b   1.000
_cell.length_c   1.000
_cell.angle_alpha   90.00
_cell.angle_beta   90.00
_cell.angle_gamma   90.00
#
_symmetry.space_group_name_H-M   'P 1'
#
loop_
_entity.id
_entity.type
_entity.pdbx_description
1 polymer ?
#
loop_
_entity_poly.entity_id
_entity_poly.type
_entity_poly.pdbx_seq_one_letter_code
_entity_poly.pdbx_strand_id
1 'polypeptide(L)'
;MESSSSNNEQDNGTIAPELPELPLAPGNGWNIEQWKITLPVSEFYYKEHFGVSSGLNDRDSAVELLPSKCSGKDVFSLDTSLPYFYVADNEDVHFIVDLGDAGISTTTNTKYARSELRELYNYNSSSICSSSTQNWTVDDNAKHQLQAQLQIEDYPNISGQDPKVIVGQVHGYKIKQALIKLQWEGGNKPIRAILNNTFLPDDQSCSNCKSFSVDLGTAQANSDWRYNIEVNENGVVLEAAGVSKSFAWGEKIENTGYALDPNWAHSDNSFYFKAGIYPQIEPSSSLSGQIFDVSFSEIKITHQ
;
A
#
# COMPACT_ATOMS: atom_id res chain seq x y z
N MET A 1 -5.58 50.98 63.74
CA MET A 1 -6.09 51.34 62.41
C MET A 1 -4.91 51.80 61.60
N GLU A 2 -4.86 51.38 60.33
CA GLU A 2 -3.72 51.48 59.39
C GLU A 2 -2.56 50.54 59.75
N SER A 3 -1.88 49.84 58.83
CA SER A 3 -2.07 49.55 57.40
C SER A 3 -0.98 48.51 57.08
N SER A 4 -1.30 47.39 56.45
CA SER A 4 -0.27 46.50 55.88
C SER A 4 -0.72 46.01 54.51
N SER A 5 -0.05 46.53 53.51
CA SER A 5 -0.18 46.27 52.08
C SER A 5 0.12 44.81 51.74
N SER A 6 -0.79 44.15 51.04
CA SER A 6 -0.54 42.85 50.39
C SER A 6 -0.39 43.05 48.88
N ASN A 7 0.70 42.51 48.35
CA ASN A 7 1.13 42.57 46.96
C ASN A 7 0.12 41.93 46.00
N ASN A 8 -0.08 42.60 44.86
CA ASN A 8 -0.68 42.03 43.65
C ASN A 8 0.42 41.32 42.87
N GLU A 9 0.37 39.99 42.76
CA GLU A 9 1.03 39.25 41.67
C GLU A 9 -0.04 38.86 40.65
N GLN A 10 0.06 39.44 39.46
CA GLN A 10 -0.69 39.05 38.28
C GLN A 10 -0.12 37.73 37.77
N ASP A 11 -0.91 36.66 37.89
CA ASP A 11 -0.70 35.40 37.19
C ASP A 11 -0.96 35.61 35.69
N ASN A 12 0.11 35.81 34.93
CA ASN A 12 0.05 35.98 33.49
C ASN A 12 0.06 34.58 32.86
N GLY A 13 -1.12 33.96 32.78
CA GLY A 13 -1.35 32.66 32.18
C GLY A 13 -0.81 32.62 30.75
N THR A 14 0.29 31.90 30.58
CA THR A 14 0.87 31.66 29.26
C THR A 14 0.04 30.56 28.61
N ILE A 15 -0.83 30.93 27.67
CA ILE A 15 -1.56 29.99 26.83
C ILE A 15 -0.52 29.26 25.98
N ALA A 16 -0.36 27.96 26.22
CA ALA A 16 0.47 27.10 25.39
C ALA A 16 -0.07 27.16 23.95
N PRO A 17 0.79 27.31 22.93
CA PRO A 17 0.32 27.32 21.55
C PRO A 17 -0.33 25.97 21.25
N GLU A 18 -1.61 26.02 20.89
CA GLU A 18 -2.37 24.89 20.39
C GLU A 18 -1.64 24.38 19.13
N LEU A 19 -1.12 23.15 19.19
CA LEU A 19 -0.56 22.48 18.03
C LEU A 19 -1.65 22.42 16.96
N PRO A 20 -1.36 22.73 15.68
CA PRO A 20 -2.36 22.69 14.63
C PRO A 20 -3.00 21.31 14.59
N GLU A 21 -4.33 21.26 14.67
CA GLU A 21 -5.08 20.02 14.44
C GLU A 21 -4.67 19.45 13.09
N LEU A 22 -4.18 18.21 13.09
CA LEU A 22 -3.86 17.49 11.87
C LEU A 22 -5.16 17.39 11.04
N PRO A 23 -5.11 17.60 9.72
CA PRO A 23 -6.28 17.44 8.87
C PRO A 23 -6.93 16.07 9.12
N LEU A 24 -8.26 16.07 9.24
CA LEU A 24 -9.06 14.86 9.44
C LEU A 24 -8.66 13.85 8.37
N ALA A 25 -8.18 12.69 8.81
CA ALA A 25 -7.73 11.65 7.90
C ALA A 25 -8.95 11.08 7.13
N PRO A 26 -8.84 10.85 5.81
CA PRO A 26 -9.92 10.25 5.03
C PRO A 26 -10.17 8.81 5.47
N GLY A 27 -11.42 8.50 5.79
CA GLY A 27 -11.81 7.16 6.22
C GLY A 27 -11.30 6.78 7.62
N ASN A 28 -11.90 5.73 8.19
CA ASN A 28 -11.49 5.26 9.51
C ASN A 28 -10.12 4.57 9.46
N GLY A 29 -9.16 5.02 10.26
CA GLY A 29 -7.87 4.33 10.45
C GLY A 29 -6.80 4.63 9.41
N TRP A 30 -7.01 5.63 8.55
CA TRP A 30 -6.00 6.13 7.63
C TRP A 30 -5.01 7.05 8.34
N ASN A 31 -3.72 6.87 8.04
CA ASN A 31 -2.68 7.83 8.40
C ASN A 31 -1.71 7.94 7.23
N ILE A 32 -1.83 9.03 6.45
CA ILE A 32 -1.06 9.19 5.22
C ILE A 32 0.45 9.21 5.44
N GLU A 33 0.90 9.65 6.62
CA GLU A 33 2.33 9.67 6.98
C GLU A 33 2.92 8.27 7.11
N GLN A 34 2.08 7.23 7.25
CA GLN A 34 2.50 5.83 7.22
C GLN A 34 2.79 5.31 5.81
N TRP A 35 2.75 6.16 4.79
CA TRP A 35 2.81 5.72 3.42
C TRP A 35 3.71 6.61 2.57
N LYS A 36 4.38 5.99 1.61
CA LYS A 36 4.76 6.64 0.35
C LYS A 36 3.92 6.04 -0.78
N ILE A 37 3.78 6.76 -1.88
CA ILE A 37 3.06 6.28 -3.07
C ILE A 37 4.00 6.17 -4.27
N THR A 38 3.81 5.14 -5.09
CA THR A 38 4.33 5.07 -6.46
C THR A 38 3.18 5.37 -7.42
N LEU A 39 3.38 6.32 -8.33
CA LEU A 39 2.40 6.67 -9.37
C LEU A 39 2.72 5.95 -10.68
N PRO A 40 1.74 5.79 -11.59
CA PRO A 40 1.93 5.00 -12.80
C PRO A 40 2.65 5.77 -13.91
N VAL A 41 3.24 6.94 -13.63
CA VAL A 41 3.95 7.75 -14.63
C VAL A 41 5.41 7.94 -14.28
N SER A 42 6.26 8.18 -15.29
CA SER A 42 7.68 8.41 -15.07
C SER A 42 7.96 9.67 -14.26
N GLU A 43 9.11 9.73 -13.58
CA GLU A 43 9.58 10.92 -12.86
C GLU A 43 9.72 12.12 -13.79
N PHE A 44 10.19 11.88 -15.02
CA PHE A 44 10.25 12.89 -16.08
C PHE A 44 8.87 13.43 -16.45
N TYR A 45 7.91 12.55 -16.78
CA TYR A 45 6.55 12.97 -17.17
C TYR A 45 5.87 13.73 -16.02
N TYR A 46 5.99 13.20 -14.79
CA TYR A 46 5.43 13.85 -13.61
C TYR A 46 6.00 15.26 -13.42
N LYS A 47 7.31 15.44 -13.55
CA LYS A 47 7.97 16.74 -13.43
C LYS A 47 7.52 17.74 -14.50
N GLU A 48 7.34 17.29 -15.74
CA GLU A 48 6.89 18.17 -16.84
C GLU A 48 5.43 18.62 -16.68
N HIS A 49 4.57 17.81 -16.07
CA HIS A 49 3.12 18.03 -16.07
C HIS A 49 2.54 18.43 -14.70
N PHE A 50 3.16 18.02 -13.60
CA PHE A 50 2.57 18.13 -12.25
C PHE A 50 3.55 18.58 -11.16
N GLY A 51 4.83 18.24 -11.27
CA GLY A 51 5.79 18.36 -10.18
C GLY A 51 6.22 19.80 -9.85
N VAL A 52 6.39 20.09 -8.56
CA VAL A 52 6.83 21.40 -8.05
C VAL A 52 8.25 21.40 -7.46
N SER A 53 8.84 20.21 -7.24
CA SER A 53 10.13 20.06 -6.57
C SER A 53 11.31 20.04 -7.54
N SER A 54 12.32 20.88 -7.28
CA SER A 54 13.59 20.91 -8.02
C SER A 54 14.48 19.68 -7.79
N GLY A 55 14.09 18.77 -6.90
CA GLY A 55 14.83 17.54 -6.58
C GLY A 55 14.51 16.34 -7.49
N LEU A 56 13.50 16.45 -8.35
CA LEU A 56 13.10 15.38 -9.26
C LEU A 56 14.10 15.23 -10.42
N ASN A 57 14.49 13.98 -10.67
CA ASN A 57 15.38 13.57 -11.75
C ASN A 57 14.58 13.32 -13.03
N ASP A 58 15.26 13.43 -14.18
CA ASP A 58 14.68 13.11 -15.49
C ASP A 58 14.81 11.59 -15.76
N ARG A 59 14.16 10.78 -14.91
CA ARG A 59 14.17 9.32 -15.02
C ARG A 59 12.90 8.81 -15.69
N ASP A 60 13.08 7.78 -16.51
CA ASP A 60 11.96 7.09 -17.15
C ASP A 60 11.21 6.14 -16.22
N SER A 61 11.73 5.86 -15.01
CA SER A 61 11.06 5.00 -14.03
C SER A 61 9.89 5.72 -13.33
N ALA A 62 8.90 4.93 -12.91
CA ALA A 62 7.75 5.41 -12.15
C ALA A 62 8.14 6.32 -10.97
N VAL A 63 7.46 7.45 -10.83
CA VAL A 63 7.70 8.44 -9.77
C VAL A 63 7.21 7.93 -8.42
N GLU A 64 7.91 8.32 -7.36
CA GLU A 64 7.44 8.14 -5.99
C GLU A 64 7.27 9.49 -5.31
N LEU A 65 6.19 9.66 -4.56
CA LEU A 65 5.99 10.79 -3.66
C LEU A 65 6.23 10.33 -2.21
N LEU A 66 6.85 11.18 -1.40
CA LEU A 66 7.27 10.86 -0.03
C LEU A 66 6.54 11.74 0.99
N PRO A 67 6.40 11.31 2.25
CA PRO A 67 5.89 12.17 3.31
C PRO A 67 6.63 13.52 3.39
N SER A 68 5.93 14.54 3.87
CA SER A 68 6.42 15.94 3.96
C SER A 68 7.76 16.11 4.70
N LYS A 69 8.04 15.21 5.65
CA LYS A 69 9.31 15.17 6.41
C LYS A 69 10.51 14.73 5.58
N CYS A 70 10.30 14.28 4.34
CA CYS A 70 11.33 13.80 3.45
C CYS A 70 11.75 14.81 2.40
N SER A 71 13.05 14.83 2.11
CA SER A 71 13.64 15.64 1.07
C SER A 71 13.98 14.81 -0.17
N GLY A 72 14.11 15.47 -1.32
CA GLY A 72 14.64 14.88 -2.55
C GLY A 72 13.61 14.25 -3.48
N LYS A 73 12.33 14.23 -3.08
CA LYS A 73 11.18 13.92 -3.95
C LYS A 73 10.06 14.92 -3.65
N ASP A 74 8.98 14.82 -4.41
CA ASP A 74 7.79 15.62 -4.17
C ASP A 74 6.90 15.00 -3.07
N VAL A 75 6.02 15.81 -2.49
CA VAL A 75 5.31 15.49 -1.24
C VAL A 75 4.05 14.67 -1.50
N PHE A 76 3.90 13.59 -0.74
CA PHE A 76 2.66 12.84 -0.57
C PHE A 76 1.94 13.32 0.69
N SER A 77 0.71 13.82 0.54
CA SER A 77 -0.11 14.36 1.63
C SER A 77 -1.59 14.22 1.31
N LEU A 78 -2.47 14.58 2.24
CA LEU A 78 -3.92 14.53 2.01
C LEU A 78 -4.37 15.52 0.92
N ASP A 79 -3.58 16.56 0.66
CA ASP A 79 -3.82 17.52 -0.40
C ASP A 79 -3.34 17.03 -1.78
N THR A 80 -2.72 15.85 -1.86
CA THR A 80 -2.29 15.26 -3.13
C THR A 80 -3.53 14.91 -3.97
N SER A 81 -3.75 15.68 -5.03
CA SER A 81 -4.83 15.47 -6.00
C SER A 81 -4.26 15.42 -7.41
N LEU A 82 -4.17 14.21 -7.96
CA LEU A 82 -3.60 13.88 -9.25
C LEU A 82 -4.54 12.94 -10.03
N PRO A 83 -4.42 12.84 -11.36
CA PRO A 83 -5.21 11.89 -12.15
C PRO A 83 -5.05 10.41 -11.75
N TYR A 84 -4.01 10.11 -10.97
CA TYR A 84 -3.64 8.75 -10.56
C TYR A 84 -3.96 8.47 -9.09
N PHE A 85 -4.22 9.51 -8.31
CA PHE A 85 -4.50 9.44 -6.88
C PHE A 85 -5.18 10.72 -6.42
N TYR A 86 -6.32 10.60 -5.73
CA TYR A 86 -6.93 11.72 -5.03
C TYR A 86 -7.80 11.22 -3.89
N VAL A 87 -8.09 12.12 -2.95
CA VAL A 87 -9.12 11.93 -1.90
C VAL A 87 -10.38 12.63 -2.38
N ALA A 88 -11.48 11.89 -2.53
CA ALA A 88 -12.76 12.42 -2.97
C ALA A 88 -13.49 13.17 -1.84
N ASP A 89 -14.53 13.94 -2.19
CA ASP A 89 -15.32 14.72 -1.21
C ASP A 89 -16.03 13.86 -0.16
N ASN A 90 -16.26 12.58 -0.46
CA ASN A 90 -16.84 11.59 0.47
C ASN A 90 -15.77 10.88 1.32
N GLU A 91 -14.52 11.36 1.29
CA GLU A 91 -13.34 10.80 1.95
C GLU A 91 -12.84 9.47 1.38
N ASP A 92 -13.42 8.95 0.29
CA ASP A 92 -12.86 7.78 -0.38
C ASP A 92 -11.55 8.13 -1.08
N VAL A 93 -10.57 7.24 -0.95
CA VAL A 93 -9.27 7.40 -1.59
C VAL A 93 -9.26 6.62 -2.90
N HIS A 94 -9.08 7.32 -4.01
CA HIS A 94 -9.04 6.72 -5.35
C HIS A 94 -7.60 6.44 -5.77
N PHE A 95 -7.38 5.24 -6.32
CA PHE A 95 -6.15 4.86 -7.01
C PHE A 95 -6.47 4.50 -8.45
N ILE A 96 -5.82 5.20 -9.38
CA ILE A 96 -6.17 5.14 -10.79
C ILE A 96 -4.93 4.83 -11.65
N VAL A 97 -5.11 3.95 -12.63
CA VAL A 97 -4.12 3.62 -13.64
C VAL A 97 -4.82 3.53 -15.00
N ASP A 98 -4.49 4.46 -15.91
CA ASP A 98 -4.74 4.30 -17.35
C ASP A 98 -3.59 3.48 -17.97
N LEU A 99 -3.91 2.29 -18.50
CA LEU A 99 -2.93 1.35 -19.05
C LEU A 99 -2.22 1.85 -20.32
N GLY A 100 -2.68 2.94 -20.93
CA GLY A 100 -2.04 3.56 -22.08
C GLY A 100 -1.84 5.06 -21.94
N ASP A 101 -1.71 5.57 -20.71
CA ASP A 101 -1.30 6.96 -20.44
C ASP A 101 0.01 7.30 -21.18
N ALA A 102 0.15 8.54 -21.65
CA ALA A 102 1.35 8.98 -22.37
C ALA A 102 2.63 8.92 -21.50
N GLY A 103 2.48 9.11 -20.19
CA GLY A 103 3.55 9.02 -19.20
C GLY A 103 3.72 7.64 -18.59
N ILE A 104 2.92 6.64 -19.00
CA ILE A 104 2.83 5.32 -18.34
C ILE A 104 4.22 4.70 -18.15
N SER A 105 4.51 4.32 -16.91
CA SER A 105 5.83 3.81 -16.54
C SER A 105 5.74 2.78 -15.42
N THR A 106 6.84 2.04 -15.26
CA THR A 106 7.02 0.99 -14.26
C THR A 106 8.31 1.21 -13.49
N THR A 107 8.53 0.40 -12.44
CA THR A 107 9.83 0.35 -11.76
C THR A 107 10.70 -0.75 -12.37
N THR A 108 12.02 -0.69 -12.19
CA THR A 108 13.02 -1.56 -12.83
C THR A 108 12.71 -3.07 -12.76
N ASN A 109 12.05 -3.52 -11.68
CA ASN A 109 11.81 -4.94 -11.42
C ASN A 109 10.39 -5.40 -11.81
N THR A 110 9.61 -4.57 -12.51
CA THR A 110 8.26 -4.93 -12.95
C THR A 110 7.95 -4.40 -14.34
N LYS A 111 7.06 -5.12 -15.04
CA LYS A 111 6.47 -4.72 -16.31
C LYS A 111 5.07 -4.13 -16.16
N TYR A 112 4.59 -3.97 -14.93
CA TYR A 112 3.23 -3.52 -14.66
C TYR A 112 3.24 -2.17 -13.94
N ALA A 113 2.42 -1.24 -14.41
CA ALA A 113 2.22 0.07 -13.79
C ALA A 113 1.40 -0.05 -12.50
N ARG A 114 1.47 0.96 -11.63
CA ARG A 114 0.75 0.97 -10.35
C ARG A 114 0.46 2.39 -9.88
N SER A 115 -0.66 2.56 -9.19
CA SER A 115 -0.88 3.65 -8.24
C SER A 115 -1.05 3.00 -6.89
N GLU A 116 0.04 2.93 -6.11
CA GLU A 116 0.10 2.00 -4.98
C GLU A 116 0.98 2.53 -3.86
N LEU A 117 0.46 2.38 -2.64
CA LEU A 117 1.14 2.71 -1.41
C LEU A 117 2.15 1.65 -1.00
N ARG A 118 3.18 2.11 -0.29
CA ARG A 118 4.18 1.29 0.40
C ARG A 118 4.26 1.78 1.84
N GLU A 119 3.95 0.90 2.78
CA GLU A 119 3.95 1.19 4.23
C GLU A 119 5.30 1.71 4.71
N LEU A 120 5.32 2.70 5.60
CA LEU A 120 6.46 3.20 6.34
C LEU A 120 6.29 2.83 7.81
N TYR A 121 6.72 1.62 8.20
CA TYR A 121 6.46 1.05 9.55
C TYR A 121 6.88 1.97 10.70
N ASN A 122 8.07 2.57 10.59
CA ASN A 122 8.66 3.47 11.59
C ASN A 122 8.45 4.94 11.18
N TYR A 123 7.26 5.32 10.70
CA TYR A 123 6.96 6.68 10.23
C TYR A 123 7.13 7.78 11.29
N ASN A 124 7.02 7.44 12.58
CA ASN A 124 7.26 8.39 13.66
C ASN A 124 8.76 8.59 13.96
N SER A 125 9.65 7.85 13.31
CA SER A 125 11.10 7.98 13.52
C SER A 125 11.69 9.13 12.70
N SER A 126 12.88 9.60 13.10
CA SER A 126 13.66 10.56 12.33
C SER A 126 14.17 10.01 10.98
N SER A 127 14.00 8.71 10.71
CA SER A 127 14.49 8.02 9.50
C SER A 127 13.37 7.56 8.56
N ILE A 128 12.19 8.18 8.62
CA ILE A 128 11.02 7.89 7.76
C ILE A 128 11.37 7.80 6.25
N CYS A 129 12.39 8.53 5.82
CA CYS A 129 12.76 8.64 4.41
C CYS A 129 13.61 7.48 3.86
N SER A 130 14.09 6.56 4.71
CA SER A 130 14.86 5.40 4.27
C SER A 130 14.06 4.12 4.34
N SER A 131 13.72 3.54 3.19
CA SER A 131 12.99 2.27 3.11
C SER A 131 13.68 1.09 3.81
N SER A 132 15.00 1.15 4.08
CA SER A 132 15.73 0.09 4.80
C SER A 132 15.34 -0.03 6.27
N THR A 133 14.80 1.03 6.87
CA THR A 133 14.42 1.08 8.29
C THR A 133 12.91 1.11 8.51
N GLN A 134 12.14 0.86 7.45
CA GLN A 134 10.70 1.10 7.41
C GLN A 134 9.97 -0.21 7.10
N ASN A 135 10.36 -1.28 7.80
CA ASN A 135 9.87 -2.64 7.64
C ASN A 135 9.70 -3.26 9.04
N TRP A 136 8.78 -4.20 9.19
CA TRP A 136 8.56 -5.00 10.39
C TRP A 136 9.05 -6.44 10.18
N THR A 137 9.27 -7.19 11.26
CA THR A 137 9.71 -8.59 11.23
C THR A 137 8.61 -9.47 11.80
N VAL A 138 8.41 -10.69 11.31
CA VAL A 138 7.38 -11.60 11.85
C VAL A 138 7.74 -12.09 13.27
N ASP A 139 9.03 -12.28 13.54
CA ASP A 139 9.56 -12.72 14.84
C ASP A 139 9.71 -11.55 15.82
N ASP A 140 8.62 -10.82 16.08
CA ASP A 140 8.57 -9.72 17.05
C ASP A 140 7.42 -9.84 18.08
N ASN A 141 6.73 -10.99 18.09
CA ASN A 141 5.53 -11.28 18.89
C ASN A 141 4.32 -10.38 18.57
N ALA A 142 4.36 -9.61 17.49
CA ALA A 142 3.23 -8.81 17.05
C ALA A 142 2.39 -9.53 15.98
N LYS A 143 1.14 -9.10 15.90
CA LYS A 143 0.20 -9.33 14.81
C LYS A 143 0.25 -8.13 13.88
N HIS A 144 0.79 -8.31 12.68
CA HIS A 144 0.77 -7.29 11.63
C HIS A 144 -0.45 -7.50 10.76
N GLN A 145 -1.27 -6.46 10.61
CA GLN A 145 -2.56 -6.54 9.93
C GLN A 145 -2.75 -5.37 8.96
N LEU A 146 -3.15 -5.67 7.73
CA LEU A 146 -3.68 -4.71 6.75
C LEU A 146 -5.14 -5.04 6.49
N GLN A 147 -6.02 -4.12 6.84
CA GLN A 147 -7.45 -4.19 6.58
C GLN A 147 -7.84 -3.13 5.57
N ALA A 148 -8.78 -3.44 4.69
CA ALA A 148 -9.36 -2.45 3.80
C ALA A 148 -10.82 -2.72 3.48
N GLN A 149 -11.55 -1.64 3.19
CA GLN A 149 -12.83 -1.66 2.47
C GLN A 149 -12.65 -0.89 1.17
N LEU A 150 -13.08 -1.50 0.05
CA LEU A 150 -12.89 -0.96 -1.28
C LEU A 150 -14.04 -1.32 -2.23
N GLN A 151 -14.07 -0.60 -3.35
CA GLN A 151 -14.94 -0.85 -4.49
C GLN A 151 -14.12 -0.74 -5.79
N ILE A 152 -14.38 -1.66 -6.73
CA ILE A 152 -13.86 -1.53 -8.11
C ILE A 152 -14.83 -0.62 -8.86
N GLU A 153 -14.43 0.62 -9.13
CA GLU A 153 -15.26 1.64 -9.77
C GLU A 153 -15.25 1.49 -11.29
N ASP A 154 -14.05 1.37 -11.86
CA ASP A 154 -13.86 1.13 -13.29
C ASP A 154 -12.74 0.12 -13.52
N TYR A 155 -12.84 -0.61 -14.63
CA TYR A 155 -11.88 -1.62 -15.03
C TYR A 155 -11.86 -1.78 -16.55
N PRO A 156 -10.72 -2.18 -17.13
CA PRO A 156 -10.57 -2.24 -18.58
C PRO A 156 -11.40 -3.37 -19.17
N ASN A 157 -11.97 -3.13 -20.35
CA ASN A 157 -12.71 -4.12 -21.12
C ASN A 157 -11.92 -4.51 -22.37
N ILE A 158 -10.97 -5.42 -22.19
CA ILE A 158 -10.07 -5.89 -23.23
C ILE A 158 -10.56 -7.25 -23.74
N SER A 159 -10.85 -7.33 -25.04
CA SER A 159 -11.39 -8.56 -25.65
C SER A 159 -10.49 -9.77 -25.38
N GLY A 160 -11.08 -10.84 -24.83
CA GLY A 160 -10.38 -12.10 -24.55
C GLY A 160 -9.50 -12.08 -23.30
N GLN A 161 -9.54 -11.01 -22.49
CA GLN A 161 -8.72 -10.88 -21.30
C GLN A 161 -9.55 -10.38 -20.11
N ASP A 162 -9.57 -11.17 -19.03
CA ASP A 162 -10.19 -10.72 -17.79
C ASP A 162 -9.40 -9.54 -17.18
N PRO A 163 -10.09 -8.53 -16.61
CA PRO A 163 -9.42 -7.50 -15.83
C PRO A 163 -8.77 -8.15 -14.61
N LYS A 164 -7.52 -7.79 -14.31
CA LYS A 164 -6.77 -8.32 -13.16
C LYS A 164 -6.08 -7.18 -12.44
N VAL A 165 -6.31 -7.04 -11.15
CA VAL A 165 -5.68 -6.01 -10.33
C VAL A 165 -5.34 -6.56 -8.95
N ILE A 166 -4.11 -6.30 -8.49
CA ILE A 166 -3.72 -6.54 -7.09
C ILE A 166 -4.13 -5.32 -6.28
N VAL A 167 -4.80 -5.56 -5.14
CA VAL A 167 -5.32 -4.47 -4.27
C VAL A 167 -4.62 -4.38 -2.91
N GLY A 168 -3.95 -5.46 -2.50
CA GLY A 168 -3.24 -5.53 -1.22
C GLY A 168 -2.12 -6.55 -1.27
N GLN A 169 -1.00 -6.25 -0.61
CA GLN A 169 0.18 -7.13 -0.58
C GLN A 169 0.90 -7.10 0.76
N VAL A 170 1.63 -8.19 1.02
CA VAL A 170 2.78 -8.22 1.95
C VAL A 170 4.01 -8.55 1.12
N HIS A 171 4.99 -7.67 1.15
CA HIS A 171 6.21 -7.83 0.37
C HIS A 171 7.44 -7.81 1.28
N GLY A 172 8.39 -8.71 1.02
CA GLY A 172 9.66 -8.71 1.74
C GLY A 172 10.58 -7.58 1.29
N TYR A 173 11.32 -7.00 2.22
CA TYR A 173 12.41 -6.08 1.94
C TYR A 173 13.62 -6.85 1.43
N LYS A 174 14.17 -6.45 0.27
CA LYS A 174 15.23 -7.18 -0.45
C LYS A 174 14.87 -8.64 -0.76
N ILE A 175 13.59 -8.91 -0.98
CA ILE A 175 13.11 -10.22 -1.42
C ILE A 175 12.28 -9.97 -2.68
N LYS A 176 12.62 -10.63 -3.80
CA LYS A 176 11.90 -10.44 -5.07
C LYS A 176 10.47 -10.96 -5.05
N GLN A 177 10.20 -12.00 -4.27
CA GLN A 177 8.89 -12.61 -4.15
C GLN A 177 8.05 -11.86 -3.11
N ALA A 178 6.83 -11.48 -3.48
CA ALA A 178 5.84 -11.07 -2.48
C ALA A 178 5.45 -12.30 -1.63
N LEU A 179 5.26 -12.12 -0.34
CA LEU A 179 4.71 -13.17 0.52
C LEU A 179 3.25 -13.44 0.11
N ILE A 180 2.45 -12.37 0.02
CA ILE A 180 1.02 -12.40 -0.32
C ILE A 180 0.70 -11.30 -1.34
N LYS A 181 -0.16 -11.61 -2.32
CA LYS A 181 -0.86 -10.63 -3.16
C LYS A 181 -2.34 -11.00 -3.25
N LEU A 182 -3.24 -10.06 -2.93
CA LEU A 182 -4.68 -10.22 -3.13
C LEU A 182 -5.07 -9.67 -4.51
N GLN A 183 -5.61 -10.54 -5.36
CA GLN A 183 -6.00 -10.22 -6.73
C GLN A 183 -7.51 -10.30 -6.92
N TRP A 184 -8.10 -9.23 -7.47
CA TRP A 184 -9.42 -9.28 -8.08
C TRP A 184 -9.29 -9.59 -9.58
N GLU A 185 -10.17 -10.45 -10.11
CA GLU A 185 -10.14 -10.90 -11.53
C GLU A 185 -11.54 -10.92 -12.15
N GLY A 186 -12.20 -9.77 -12.19
CA GLY A 186 -13.58 -9.68 -12.65
C GLY A 186 -14.58 -10.21 -11.62
N GLY A 187 -15.79 -9.66 -11.64
CA GLY A 187 -16.81 -9.93 -10.62
C GLY A 187 -17.31 -11.39 -10.55
N ASN A 188 -17.04 -12.20 -11.57
CA ASN A 188 -17.50 -13.59 -11.66
C ASN A 188 -16.47 -14.63 -11.19
N LYS A 189 -15.31 -14.19 -10.72
CA LYS A 189 -14.24 -15.07 -10.23
C LYS A 189 -13.95 -14.82 -8.76
N PRO A 190 -13.47 -15.83 -8.03
CA PRO A 190 -13.01 -15.62 -6.67
C PRO A 190 -11.82 -14.65 -6.65
N ILE A 191 -11.76 -13.84 -5.61
CA ILE A 191 -10.57 -13.10 -5.23
C ILE A 191 -9.49 -14.13 -4.89
N ARG A 192 -8.31 -14.00 -5.49
CA ARG A 192 -7.21 -14.94 -5.30
C ARG A 192 -6.17 -14.35 -4.38
N ALA A 193 -5.84 -15.08 -3.32
CA ALA A 193 -4.61 -14.86 -2.58
C ALA A 193 -3.48 -15.63 -3.27
N ILE A 194 -2.58 -14.90 -3.93
CA ILE A 194 -1.40 -15.44 -4.58
C ILE A 194 -0.26 -15.40 -3.56
N LEU A 195 0.28 -16.57 -3.25
CA LEU A 195 1.32 -16.81 -2.25
C LEU A 195 2.58 -17.32 -2.94
N ASN A 196 3.73 -17.16 -2.30
CA ASN A 196 4.96 -17.84 -2.68
C ASN A 196 5.38 -18.83 -1.58
N ASN A 197 5.65 -20.08 -1.96
CA ASN A 197 5.99 -21.11 -0.99
C ASN A 197 7.30 -20.82 -0.25
N THR A 198 8.28 -20.24 -0.93
CA THR A 198 9.60 -19.88 -0.38
C THR A 198 10.17 -18.68 -1.16
N PHE A 199 11.37 -18.23 -0.81
CA PHE A 199 12.05 -17.07 -1.40
C PHE A 199 13.58 -17.24 -1.42
N LEU A 200 14.26 -16.28 -2.06
CA LEU A 200 15.69 -16.05 -1.84
C LEU A 200 15.91 -14.60 -1.39
N PRO A 201 16.82 -14.35 -0.43
CA PRO A 201 17.15 -13.01 0.03
C PRO A 201 17.96 -12.23 -1.01
N ASP A 202 18.20 -10.94 -0.73
CA ASP A 202 19.02 -10.02 -1.52
C ASP A 202 18.57 -9.84 -2.98
N ASP A 203 17.24 -9.79 -3.19
CA ASP A 203 16.61 -9.62 -4.50
C ASP A 203 17.05 -10.66 -5.54
N GLN A 204 17.48 -11.83 -5.07
CA GLN A 204 17.91 -12.92 -5.94
C GLN A 204 16.73 -13.51 -6.71
N SER A 205 17.00 -13.88 -7.96
CA SER A 205 16.03 -14.60 -8.78
C SER A 205 15.91 -16.04 -8.27
N CYS A 206 14.70 -16.46 -7.95
CA CYS A 206 14.46 -17.78 -7.37
C CYS A 206 13.75 -18.70 -8.36
N SER A 207 14.47 -19.70 -8.89
CA SER A 207 13.94 -20.65 -9.89
C SER A 207 13.12 -21.80 -9.26
N ASN A 208 13.40 -22.12 -8.00
CA ASN A 208 12.70 -23.13 -7.22
C ASN A 208 11.50 -22.59 -6.43
N CYS A 209 11.38 -21.26 -6.27
CA CYS A 209 10.20 -20.64 -5.68
C CYS A 209 8.97 -20.87 -6.58
N LYS A 210 7.89 -21.36 -5.97
CA LYS A 210 6.63 -21.66 -6.61
C LYS A 210 5.57 -20.72 -6.05
N SER A 211 4.94 -19.99 -6.96
CA SER A 211 3.73 -19.26 -6.65
C SER A 211 2.54 -20.18 -6.81
N PHE A 212 1.60 -20.08 -5.88
CA PHE A 212 0.32 -20.79 -5.91
C PHE A 212 -0.77 -19.82 -5.43
N SER A 213 -2.03 -20.18 -5.65
CA SER A 213 -3.14 -19.36 -5.19
C SER A 213 -4.15 -20.17 -4.41
N VAL A 214 -4.82 -19.49 -3.50
CA VAL A 214 -6.04 -19.97 -2.84
C VAL A 214 -7.18 -19.02 -3.15
N ASP A 215 -8.35 -19.59 -3.39
CA ASP A 215 -9.56 -18.82 -3.66
C ASP A 215 -10.19 -18.35 -2.34
N LEU A 216 -10.60 -17.09 -2.30
CA LEU A 216 -11.40 -16.48 -1.23
C LEU A 216 -12.82 -16.22 -1.75
N GLY A 217 -13.52 -15.20 -1.25
CA GLY A 217 -14.85 -14.83 -1.70
C GLY A 217 -14.85 -14.19 -3.09
N THR A 218 -16.04 -13.88 -3.58
CA THR A 218 -16.26 -13.20 -4.86
C THR A 218 -16.87 -11.83 -4.61
N ALA A 219 -16.40 -10.80 -5.31
CA ALA A 219 -16.94 -9.44 -5.22
C ALA A 219 -17.20 -8.87 -6.61
N GLN A 220 -18.40 -8.35 -6.84
CA GLN A 220 -18.75 -7.65 -8.08
C GLN A 220 -18.09 -6.26 -8.11
N ALA A 221 -17.86 -5.73 -9.31
CA ALA A 221 -17.54 -4.31 -9.44
C ALA A 221 -18.74 -3.46 -8.99
N ASN A 222 -18.49 -2.21 -8.59
CA ASN A 222 -19.51 -1.30 -8.05
C ASN A 222 -20.23 -1.85 -6.79
N SER A 223 -19.53 -2.63 -5.98
CA SER A 223 -20.03 -3.14 -4.71
C SER A 223 -18.91 -3.10 -3.69
N ASP A 224 -19.24 -2.63 -2.48
CA ASP A 224 -18.33 -2.66 -1.34
C ASP A 224 -17.94 -4.09 -0.97
N TRP A 225 -16.65 -4.30 -0.74
CA TRP A 225 -16.16 -5.50 -0.11
C TRP A 225 -14.93 -5.21 0.74
N ARG A 226 -14.61 -6.14 1.64
CA ARG A 226 -13.52 -6.02 2.60
C ARG A 226 -12.48 -7.10 2.40
N TYR A 227 -11.24 -6.78 2.72
CA TYR A 227 -10.19 -7.77 2.93
C TYR A 227 -9.42 -7.54 4.23
N ASN A 228 -8.80 -8.62 4.69
CA ASN A 228 -7.84 -8.64 5.77
C ASN A 228 -6.62 -9.47 5.35
N ILE A 229 -5.42 -8.91 5.51
CA ILE A 229 -4.16 -9.65 5.44
C ILE A 229 -3.50 -9.55 6.80
N GLU A 230 -3.31 -10.68 7.46
CA GLU A 230 -2.67 -10.77 8.76
C GLU A 230 -1.48 -11.72 8.70
N VAL A 231 -0.37 -11.33 9.32
CA VAL A 231 0.86 -12.11 9.44
C VAL A 231 1.38 -12.02 10.88
N ASN A 232 1.73 -13.17 11.46
CA ASN A 232 2.33 -13.28 12.79
C ASN A 232 3.20 -14.55 12.89
N GLU A 233 3.78 -14.79 14.06
CA GLU A 233 4.63 -15.95 14.35
C GLU A 233 3.98 -17.32 14.06
N ASN A 234 2.65 -17.41 14.05
CA ASN A 234 1.93 -18.66 13.80
C ASN A 234 1.69 -18.92 12.31
N GLY A 235 1.58 -17.85 11.50
CA GLY A 235 1.26 -18.00 10.10
C GLY A 235 0.65 -16.75 9.47
N VAL A 236 -0.22 -17.01 8.50
CA VAL A 236 -0.97 -15.97 7.79
C VAL A 236 -2.48 -16.22 7.89
N VAL A 237 -3.25 -15.16 8.08
CA VAL A 237 -4.72 -15.20 7.99
C VAL A 237 -5.15 -14.24 6.89
N LEU A 238 -5.96 -14.76 5.96
CA LEU A 238 -6.42 -14.04 4.78
C LEU A 238 -7.94 -14.07 4.73
N GLU A 239 -8.55 -12.90 4.61
CA GLU A 239 -9.98 -12.77 4.44
C GLU A 239 -10.28 -11.87 3.26
N ALA A 240 -11.23 -12.24 2.42
CA ALA A 240 -11.74 -11.37 1.38
C ALA A 240 -13.18 -11.74 1.02
N ALA A 241 -14.05 -10.73 0.91
CA ALA A 241 -15.45 -10.90 0.52
C ALA A 241 -16.17 -12.02 1.31
N GLY A 242 -15.98 -12.04 2.64
CA GLY A 242 -16.67 -12.95 3.55
C GLY A 242 -16.08 -14.35 3.69
N VAL A 243 -15.01 -14.70 2.96
CA VAL A 243 -14.29 -15.98 3.12
C VAL A 243 -12.99 -15.75 3.85
N SER A 244 -12.72 -16.54 4.89
CA SER A 244 -11.51 -16.50 5.71
C SER A 244 -10.73 -17.81 5.59
N LYS A 245 -9.40 -17.73 5.49
CA LYS A 245 -8.47 -18.86 5.46
C LYS A 245 -7.24 -18.55 6.32
N SER A 246 -6.76 -19.55 7.04
CA SER A 246 -5.55 -19.47 7.88
C SER A 246 -4.56 -20.55 7.47
N PHE A 247 -3.28 -20.20 7.40
CA PHE A 247 -2.20 -21.12 7.04
C PHE A 247 -1.04 -20.96 8.02
N ALA A 248 -0.68 -22.05 8.70
CA ALA A 248 0.49 -22.07 9.56
C ALA A 248 1.79 -22.24 8.77
N TRP A 249 2.89 -21.74 9.31
CA TRP A 249 4.22 -21.94 8.73
C TRP A 249 4.58 -23.44 8.67
N GLY A 250 5.10 -23.89 7.53
CA GLY A 250 5.52 -25.28 7.31
C GLY A 250 4.39 -26.27 7.06
N GLU A 251 3.13 -25.88 7.25
CA GLU A 251 1.99 -26.77 7.02
C GLU A 251 1.53 -26.76 5.56
N LYS A 252 1.17 -27.95 5.05
CA LYS A 252 0.68 -28.09 3.68
C LYS A 252 -0.68 -27.43 3.54
N ILE A 253 -0.81 -26.56 2.54
CA ILE A 253 -2.06 -25.93 2.16
C ILE A 253 -2.81 -26.87 1.22
N GLU A 254 -4.02 -27.27 1.63
CA GLU A 254 -4.85 -28.23 0.92
C GLU A 254 -5.03 -27.86 -0.55
N ASN A 255 -5.00 -28.86 -1.44
CA ASN A 255 -5.21 -28.72 -2.89
C ASN A 255 -4.18 -27.85 -3.63
N THR A 256 -3.12 -27.38 -2.96
CA THR A 256 -2.01 -26.65 -3.61
C THR A 256 -0.76 -27.50 -3.77
N GLY A 257 -0.53 -28.47 -2.87
CA GLY A 257 0.71 -29.25 -2.81
C GLY A 257 1.90 -28.49 -2.22
N TYR A 258 1.70 -27.26 -1.74
CA TYR A 258 2.73 -26.39 -1.19
C TYR A 258 2.48 -26.07 0.30
N ALA A 259 3.53 -25.62 0.97
CA ALA A 259 3.50 -25.04 2.31
C ALA A 259 4.21 -23.68 2.26
N LEU A 260 3.92 -22.80 3.21
CA LEU A 260 4.73 -21.58 3.41
C LEU A 260 5.98 -21.95 4.20
N ASP A 261 7.16 -21.70 3.64
CA ASP A 261 8.44 -21.96 4.27
C ASP A 261 8.55 -21.19 5.60
N PRO A 262 8.84 -21.85 6.74
CA PRO A 262 9.04 -21.17 8.01
C PRO A 262 10.13 -20.09 7.99
N ASN A 263 11.06 -20.12 7.04
CA ASN A 263 12.05 -19.07 6.88
C ASN A 263 11.42 -17.69 6.59
N TRP A 264 10.18 -17.63 6.07
CA TRP A 264 9.47 -16.35 5.94
C TRP A 264 9.34 -15.63 7.30
N ALA A 265 9.23 -16.38 8.39
CA ALA A 265 9.11 -15.83 9.74
C ALA A 265 10.46 -15.52 10.42
N HIS A 266 11.60 -15.87 9.82
CA HIS A 266 12.91 -15.68 10.45
C HIS A 266 13.24 -14.19 10.63
N SER A 267 13.85 -13.82 11.76
CA SER A 267 14.15 -12.44 12.17
C SER A 267 15.01 -11.63 11.19
N ASP A 268 15.78 -12.30 10.33
CA ASP A 268 16.60 -11.66 9.29
C ASP A 268 15.74 -11.10 8.13
N ASN A 269 14.48 -11.52 8.03
CA ASN A 269 13.55 -11.09 7.00
C ASN A 269 12.60 -10.04 7.55
N SER A 270 12.41 -8.98 6.77
CA SER A 270 11.49 -7.91 7.13
C SER A 270 10.53 -7.61 5.98
N PHE A 271 9.38 -7.06 6.32
CA PHE A 271 8.22 -6.93 5.44
C PHE A 271 7.59 -5.55 5.56
N TYR A 272 6.78 -5.24 4.56
CA TYR A 272 5.93 -4.06 4.54
C TYR A 272 4.65 -4.37 3.77
N PHE A 273 3.58 -3.71 4.18
CA PHE A 273 2.31 -3.73 3.49
C PHE A 273 2.32 -2.83 2.26
N LYS A 274 1.45 -3.17 1.31
CA LYS A 274 1.10 -2.34 0.15
C LYS A 274 -0.40 -2.38 -0.06
N ALA A 275 -0.98 -1.25 -0.42
CA ALA A 275 -2.41 -1.06 -0.70
C ALA A 275 -2.59 -0.05 -1.84
N GLY A 276 -3.71 -0.07 -2.54
CA GLY A 276 -3.96 0.72 -3.74
C GLY A 276 -4.20 -0.20 -4.93
N ILE A 277 -3.73 0.15 -6.13
CA ILE A 277 -3.87 -0.72 -7.30
C ILE A 277 -2.57 -1.03 -8.02
N TYR A 278 -2.43 -2.30 -8.34
CA TYR A 278 -1.36 -2.83 -9.17
C TYR A 278 -1.93 -3.75 -10.26
N PRO A 279 -2.42 -3.16 -11.37
CA PRO A 279 -2.94 -3.90 -12.52
C PRO A 279 -1.98 -4.99 -13.00
N GLN A 280 -2.49 -6.17 -13.33
CA GLN A 280 -1.70 -7.29 -13.86
C GLN A 280 -1.89 -7.40 -15.38
N ILE A 281 -1.79 -6.25 -16.06
CA ILE A 281 -1.87 -6.07 -17.51
C ILE A 281 -0.68 -5.19 -17.92
N GLU A 282 0.12 -5.64 -18.88
CA GLU A 282 1.30 -4.87 -19.34
C GLU A 282 0.81 -3.61 -20.06
N PRO A 283 1.23 -2.41 -19.63
CA PRO A 283 0.77 -1.16 -20.22
C PRO A 283 1.25 -1.03 -21.66
N SER A 284 0.46 -0.35 -22.47
CA SER A 284 0.77 -0.08 -23.87
C SER A 284 -0.04 1.11 -24.35
N SER A 285 0.52 1.91 -25.27
CA SER A 285 -0.20 3.04 -25.87
C SER A 285 -1.49 2.64 -26.60
N SER A 286 -1.62 1.37 -27.03
CA SER A 286 -2.88 0.85 -27.61
C SER A 286 -4.00 0.65 -26.59
N LEU A 287 -3.67 0.69 -25.29
CA LEU A 287 -4.60 0.57 -24.17
C LEU A 287 -4.99 1.93 -23.59
N SER A 288 -4.78 3.03 -24.30
CA SER A 288 -5.18 4.36 -23.82
C SER A 288 -6.68 4.40 -23.53
N GLY A 289 -7.05 4.91 -22.35
CA GLY A 289 -8.42 4.92 -21.84
C GLY A 289 -8.90 3.56 -21.29
N GLN A 290 -8.04 2.54 -21.23
CA GLN A 290 -8.32 1.30 -20.49
C GLN A 290 -7.89 1.49 -19.04
N ILE A 291 -8.84 1.93 -18.22
CA ILE A 291 -8.60 2.42 -16.87
C ILE A 291 -8.94 1.34 -15.83
N PHE A 292 -8.11 1.26 -14.79
CA PHE A 292 -8.54 0.77 -13.49
C PHE A 292 -8.74 1.97 -12.56
N ASP A 293 -9.90 2.04 -11.90
CA ASP A 293 -10.21 2.94 -10.81
C ASP A 293 -10.77 2.13 -9.64
N VAL A 294 -10.11 2.24 -8.49
CA VAL A 294 -10.52 1.57 -7.25
C VAL A 294 -10.50 2.59 -6.13
N SER A 295 -11.67 2.73 -5.50
CA SER A 295 -11.86 3.56 -4.32
C SER A 295 -11.68 2.73 -3.06
N PHE A 296 -11.15 3.37 -2.01
CA PHE A 296 -11.01 2.77 -0.69
C PHE A 296 -11.62 3.70 0.36
N SER A 297 -12.64 3.22 1.06
CA SER A 297 -13.25 3.92 2.21
C SER A 297 -12.53 3.60 3.53
N GLU A 298 -11.69 2.57 3.54
CA GLU A 298 -10.84 2.22 4.67
C GLU A 298 -9.55 1.56 4.16
N ILE A 299 -8.41 2.03 4.65
CA ILE A 299 -7.13 1.30 4.61
C ILE A 299 -6.48 1.51 5.97
N LYS A 300 -6.35 0.42 6.73
CA LYS A 300 -5.90 0.45 8.11
C LYS A 300 -4.78 -0.56 8.33
N ILE A 301 -3.68 -0.09 8.91
CA ILE A 301 -2.60 -0.94 9.40
C ILE A 301 -2.68 -1.04 10.93
N THR A 302 -2.41 -2.22 11.47
CA THR A 302 -2.26 -2.46 12.90
C THR A 302 -1.05 -3.38 13.15
N HIS A 303 -0.27 -3.06 14.19
CA HIS A 303 0.78 -3.91 14.73
C HIS A 303 0.56 -4.01 16.24
N GLN A 304 0.22 -5.20 16.75
CA GLN A 304 -0.20 -5.42 18.15
C GLN A 304 0.34 -6.71 18.73
#